data_AF-T1RTV0-F1
#
_entry.id   AF-T1RTV0-F1
#
_cell.length_a   1.000
_cell.length_b   1.000
_cell.length_c   1.000
_cell.angle_alpha   90.00
_cell.angle_beta   90.00
_cell.angle_gamma   90.00
#
_symmetry.space_group_name_H-M   'P 1'
#
loop_
_entity.id
_entity.type
_entity.pdbx_description
1 polymer ?
#
loop_
_entity_poly.entity_id
_entity_poly.type
_entity_poly.pdbx_seq_one_letter_code
_entity_poly.pdbx_strand_id
1 'polypeptide(L)'
;QRMLETNNLQQKMYDVAFYDYYVPEGERHESALKRNKESLIGELKLWDGYLEKMGKGSYLAGKNFTMADVVCFPVIAYFPRLHCPRERCPRLMEYYEMVKDRPSIKASWPPHWLEKPEGPDMLKNL
;
A
#
# COMPACT_ATOMS: atom_id res chain seq x y z
N GLN A 1 17.57 3.23 -1.26
CA GLN A 1 16.83 2.75 -2.44
C GLN A 1 15.33 2.60 -2.15
N ARG A 2 14.92 1.73 -1.21
CA ARG A 2 13.50 1.46 -0.87
C ARG A 2 12.63 2.69 -0.63
N MET A 3 13.14 3.68 0.09
CA MET A 3 12.44 4.94 0.33
C MET A 3 11.99 5.65 -0.96
N LEU A 4 12.82 5.63 -2.01
CA LEU A 4 12.50 6.27 -3.30
C LEU A 4 11.54 5.41 -4.13
N GLU A 5 11.67 4.08 -4.04
CA GLU A 5 10.80 3.12 -4.73
C GLU A 5 9.35 3.21 -4.23
N THR A 6 9.12 3.68 -3.00
CA THR A 6 7.78 3.95 -2.45
C THR A 6 6.93 4.84 -3.34
N ASN A 7 7.55 5.82 -4.01
CA ASN A 7 6.80 6.72 -4.89
C ASN A 7 6.13 5.96 -6.03
N ASN A 8 6.77 4.89 -6.54
CA ASN A 8 6.19 4.04 -7.57
C ASN A 8 5.00 3.24 -7.03
N LEU A 9 5.13 2.69 -5.82
CA LEU A 9 4.03 1.99 -5.14
C LEU A 9 2.84 2.92 -4.89
N GLN A 10 3.11 4.13 -4.39
CA GLN A 10 2.09 5.14 -4.14
C GLN A 10 1.39 5.57 -5.42
N GLN A 11 2.15 5.90 -6.47
CA GLN A 11 1.59 6.32 -7.75
C GLN A 11 0.67 5.25 -8.33
N LYS A 12 1.13 3.99 -8.41
CA LYS A 12 0.32 2.89 -8.94
C LYS A 12 -0.91 2.60 -8.10
N MET A 13 -0.83 2.78 -6.77
CA MET A 13 -1.98 2.68 -5.90
C MET A 13 -3.00 3.79 -6.20
N TYR A 14 -2.52 5.02 -6.41
CA TYR A 14 -3.38 6.18 -6.72
C TYR A 14 -4.05 6.06 -8.08
N ASP A 15 -3.32 5.58 -9.09
CA ASP A 15 -3.80 5.35 -10.46
C ASP A 15 -4.98 4.37 -10.53
N VAL A 16 -5.18 3.57 -9.48
CA VAL A 16 -6.33 2.64 -9.34
C VAL A 16 -7.33 3.19 -8.34
N ALA A 17 -6.91 3.44 -7.10
CA ALA A 17 -7.82 3.76 -6.00
C ALA A 17 -8.55 5.09 -6.19
N PHE A 18 -7.86 6.06 -6.79
CA PHE A 18 -8.36 7.42 -6.95
C PHE A 18 -8.51 7.80 -8.43
N TYR A 19 -8.62 6.80 -9.31
CA TYR A 19 -8.77 7.01 -10.76
C TYR A 19 -9.91 8.00 -11.08
N ASP A 20 -11.08 7.77 -10.50
CA ASP A 20 -12.25 8.63 -10.75
C ASP A 20 -12.11 10.04 -10.16
N TYR A 21 -11.24 10.22 -9.16
CA TYR A 21 -10.96 11.55 -8.58
C TYR A 21 -9.99 12.36 -9.44
N TYR A 22 -9.02 11.70 -10.07
CA TYR A 22 -7.98 12.36 -10.86
C TYR A 22 -8.31 12.47 -12.34
N VAL A 23 -9.14 11.56 -12.88
CA VAL A 23 -9.47 11.51 -14.31
C VAL A 23 -10.89 12.06 -14.52
N PRO A 24 -11.04 13.15 -15.30
CA PRO A 24 -12.34 13.70 -15.67
C PRO A 24 -13.23 12.65 -16.33
N GLU A 25 -14.53 12.69 -16.06
CA GLU A 25 -15.48 11.65 -16.52
C GLU A 25 -15.41 11.35 -18.02
N GLY A 26 -15.24 12.38 -18.87
CA GLY A 26 -15.12 12.23 -20.32
C GLY A 26 -13.80 11.62 -20.81
N GLU A 27 -12.79 11.53 -19.95
CA GLU A 27 -11.47 10.96 -20.24
C GLU A 27 -11.27 9.58 -19.59
N ARG A 28 -12.29 9.07 -18.87
CA ARG A 28 -12.22 7.77 -18.23
C ARG A 28 -12.31 6.66 -19.27
N HIS A 29 -11.39 5.72 -19.17
CA HIS A 29 -11.31 4.57 -20.07
C HIS A 29 -11.11 3.29 -19.27
N GLU A 30 -12.03 2.33 -19.43
CA GLU A 30 -11.93 1.01 -18.78
C GLU A 30 -10.60 0.31 -19.11
N SER A 31 -10.11 0.48 -20.34
CA SER A 31 -8.82 -0.08 -20.76
C SER A 31 -7.63 0.53 -20.00
N ALA A 32 -7.70 1.81 -19.63
CA ALA A 32 -6.67 2.47 -18.83
C ALA A 32 -6.71 1.94 -17.39
N LEU A 33 -7.90 1.90 -16.78
CA LEU A 33 -8.07 1.36 -15.43
C LEU A 33 -7.61 -0.11 -15.33
N LYS A 34 -7.90 -0.93 -16.34
CA LYS A 34 -7.42 -2.31 -16.42
C LYS A 34 -5.89 -2.39 -16.41
N ARG A 35 -5.21 -1.58 -17.25
CA ARG A 35 -3.73 -1.52 -17.27
C ARG A 35 -3.16 -1.04 -15.93
N ASN A 36 -3.81 -0.06 -15.28
CA ASN A 36 -3.38 0.44 -13.98
C ASN A 36 -3.48 -0.66 -12.91
N LYS A 37 -4.57 -1.43 -12.89
CA LYS A 37 -4.73 -2.59 -12.00
C LYS A 37 -3.64 -3.65 -12.22
N GLU A 38 -3.37 -4.01 -13.47
CA GLU A 38 -2.31 -4.97 -13.80
C GLU A 38 -0.93 -4.46 -13.36
N SER A 39 -0.66 -3.15 -13.54
CA SER A 39 0.57 -2.49 -13.10
C SER A 39 0.72 -2.49 -11.58
N LEU A 40 -0.35 -2.22 -10.84
CA LEU A 40 -0.38 -2.27 -9.38
C LEU A 40 -0.16 -3.70 -8.86
N ILE A 41 -0.80 -4.70 -9.48
CA ILE A 41 -0.57 -6.12 -9.13
C ILE A 41 0.91 -6.50 -9.33
N GLY A 42 1.53 -6.05 -10.43
CA GLY A 42 2.95 -6.26 -10.68
C GLY A 42 3.84 -5.63 -9.60
N GLU A 43 3.50 -4.41 -9.18
CA GLU A 43 4.21 -3.71 -8.11
C GLU A 43 4.04 -4.42 -6.76
N LEU A 44 2.82 -4.81 -6.39
CA LEU A 44 2.57 -5.54 -5.15
C LEU A 44 3.38 -6.83 -5.06
N LYS A 45 3.47 -7.59 -6.17
CA LYS A 45 4.32 -8.78 -6.26
C LYS A 45 5.81 -8.46 -6.05
N LEU A 46 6.27 -7.32 -6.56
CA LEU A 46 7.65 -6.87 -6.37
C LEU A 46 7.95 -6.61 -4.89
N TRP A 47 7.06 -5.87 -4.21
CA TRP A 47 7.20 -5.55 -2.78
C TRP A 47 7.10 -6.79 -1.91
N ASP A 48 6.19 -7.71 -2.23
CA ASP A 48 6.12 -9.00 -1.57
C ASP A 48 7.41 -9.79 -1.74
N GLY A 49 7.98 -9.82 -2.96
CA GLY A 49 9.26 -10.46 -3.23
C GLY A 49 10.42 -9.81 -2.47
N TYR A 50 10.37 -8.50 -2.20
CA TYR A 50 11.37 -7.84 -1.35
C TYR A 50 11.25 -8.29 0.10
N LEU A 51 10.03 -8.31 0.66
CA LEU A 51 9.79 -8.73 2.04
C LEU A 51 10.07 -10.22 2.25
N GLU A 52 9.73 -11.06 1.26
CA GLU A 52 10.07 -12.49 1.25
C GLU A 52 11.60 -12.68 1.40
N LYS A 53 12.39 -11.96 0.60
CA LYS A 53 13.86 -12.01 0.66
C LYS A 53 14.42 -11.50 1.99
N MET A 54 13.77 -10.53 2.63
CA MET A 54 14.18 -10.04 3.95
C MET A 54 13.85 -11.04 5.07
N GLY A 55 12.89 -11.94 4.84
CA GLY A 55 12.39 -12.90 5.81
C GLY A 55 11.40 -12.31 6.82
N LYS A 56 10.63 -13.18 7.47
CA LYS A 56 9.61 -12.81 8.46
C LYS A 56 10.20 -11.98 9.61
N GLY A 57 9.43 -11.01 10.09
CA GLY A 57 9.81 -10.11 11.18
C GLY A 57 10.85 -9.05 10.80
N SER A 58 11.25 -8.97 9.52
CA SER A 58 12.12 -7.92 9.02
C SER A 58 11.33 -6.68 8.61
N TYR A 59 12.01 -5.53 8.67
CA TYR A 59 11.60 -4.25 8.11
C TYR A 59 12.05 -4.12 6.65
N LEU A 60 11.68 -3.02 5.99
CA LEU A 60 11.90 -2.85 4.55
C LEU A 60 13.37 -2.78 4.14
N ALA A 61 14.27 -2.46 5.07
CA ALA A 61 15.70 -2.34 4.85
C ALA A 61 16.54 -3.25 5.77
N GLY A 62 15.95 -4.31 6.34
CA GLY A 62 16.64 -5.29 7.18
C GLY A 62 15.99 -5.49 8.54
N LYS A 63 16.78 -5.78 9.58
CA LYS A 63 16.25 -6.13 10.92
C LYS A 63 15.86 -4.95 11.79
N ASN A 64 16.28 -3.74 11.43
CA ASN A 64 15.98 -2.53 12.18
C ASN A 64 14.96 -1.67 11.44
N PHE A 65 14.11 -0.97 12.20
CA PHE A 65 13.22 0.04 11.66
C PHE A 65 14.04 1.25 11.20
N THR A 66 13.82 1.72 9.98
CA THR A 66 14.61 2.78 9.35
C THR A 66 13.74 3.85 8.71
N MET A 67 14.37 4.86 8.11
CA MET A 67 13.67 5.87 7.31
C MET A 67 12.87 5.27 6.15
N ALA A 68 13.26 4.09 5.63
CA ALA A 68 12.46 3.41 4.63
C ALA A 68 11.07 3.08 5.19
N ASP A 69 10.98 2.52 6.39
CA ASP A 69 9.71 2.18 7.02
C ASP A 69 8.88 3.41 7.36
N VAL A 70 9.51 4.49 7.80
CA VAL A 70 8.84 5.78 8.08
C VAL A 70 8.12 6.31 6.84
N VAL A 71 8.78 6.25 5.68
CA VAL A 71 8.23 6.79 4.43
C VAL A 71 7.25 5.82 3.77
N CYS A 72 7.54 4.52 3.79
CA CYS A 72 6.71 3.51 3.13
C CYS A 72 5.44 3.17 3.91
N PHE A 73 5.51 3.11 5.24
CA PHE A 73 4.40 2.58 6.04
C PHE A 73 3.09 3.35 5.83
N PRO A 74 3.05 4.71 5.78
CA PRO A 74 1.82 5.43 5.50
C PRO A 74 1.16 5.01 4.17
N VAL A 75 1.96 4.77 3.12
CA VAL A 75 1.46 4.26 1.82
C VAL A 75 0.95 2.84 1.97
N ILE A 76 1.67 1.99 2.70
CA ILE A 76 1.28 0.59 2.91
C ILE A 76 -0.02 0.47 3.72
N ALA A 77 -0.23 1.37 4.69
CA ALA A 77 -1.44 1.40 5.51
C ALA A 77 -2.72 1.70 4.72
N TYR A 78 -2.61 2.29 3.51
CA TYR A 78 -3.76 2.48 2.63
C TYR A 78 -4.28 1.17 2.03
N PHE A 79 -3.46 0.14 1.81
CA PHE A 79 -3.92 -1.10 1.18
C PHE A 79 -5.03 -1.80 1.99
N PRO A 80 -4.86 -2.11 3.29
CA PRO A 80 -5.95 -2.69 4.08
C PRO A 80 -7.11 -1.70 4.25
N ARG A 81 -6.81 -0.40 4.38
CA ARG A 81 -7.83 0.66 4.49
C ARG A 81 -8.76 0.72 3.28
N LEU A 82 -8.22 0.51 2.08
CA LEU A 82 -8.94 0.54 0.80
C LEU A 82 -9.39 -0.85 0.34
N HIS A 83 -9.35 -1.84 1.25
CA HIS A 83 -9.80 -3.22 1.03
C HIS A 83 -9.02 -3.98 -0.05
N CYS A 84 -7.72 -3.71 -0.22
CA CYS A 84 -6.86 -4.54 -1.06
C CYS A 84 -6.89 -6.01 -0.58
N PRO A 85 -7.19 -6.99 -1.44
CA PRO A 85 -7.24 -8.40 -1.03
C PRO A 85 -5.87 -8.86 -0.54
N ARG A 86 -5.84 -9.54 0.60
CA ARG A 86 -4.60 -9.99 1.25
C ARG A 86 -3.82 -10.95 0.37
N GLU A 87 -4.52 -11.73 -0.46
CA GLU A 87 -3.98 -12.73 -1.38
C GLU A 87 -3.15 -12.08 -2.50
N ARG A 88 -3.35 -10.78 -2.77
CA ARG A 88 -2.56 -10.01 -3.74
C ARG A 88 -1.19 -9.59 -3.19
N CYS A 89 -1.05 -9.47 -1.88
CA CYS A 89 0.18 -8.99 -1.24
C CYS A 89 0.36 -9.57 0.19
N PRO A 90 0.39 -10.91 0.35
CA PRO A 90 0.44 -11.54 1.66
C PRO A 90 1.64 -11.12 2.52
N ARG A 91 2.83 -10.91 1.92
CA ARG A 91 4.02 -10.51 2.69
C ARG A 91 3.93 -9.06 3.15
N LEU A 92 3.43 -8.17 2.28
CA LEU A 92 3.16 -6.78 2.60
C LEU A 92 2.12 -6.64 3.72
N MET A 93 1.07 -7.46 3.70
CA MET A 93 0.07 -7.47 4.77
C MET A 93 0.63 -7.99 6.09
N GLU A 94 1.50 -9.00 6.09
CA GLU A 94 2.20 -9.43 7.31
C GLU A 94 3.12 -8.31 7.86
N TYR A 95 3.83 -7.61 6.99
CA TYR A 95 4.61 -6.44 7.38
C TYR A 95 3.73 -5.34 7.99
N TYR A 96 2.58 -5.03 7.36
CA TYR A 96 1.62 -4.05 7.88
C TYR A 96 1.14 -4.42 9.30
N GLU A 97 0.71 -5.67 9.50
CA GLU A 97 0.23 -6.17 10.79
C GLU A 97 1.30 -6.06 11.88
N MET A 98 2.56 -6.32 11.54
CA MET A 98 3.68 -6.14 12.48
C MET A 98 3.93 -4.66 12.80
N VAL A 99 3.97 -3.79 11.79
CA VAL A 99 4.42 -2.40 11.95
C VAL A 99 3.34 -1.49 12.54
N LYS A 100 2.05 -1.74 12.25
CA LYS A 100 0.94 -0.94 12.78
C LYS A 100 0.89 -0.89 14.32
N ASP A 101 1.47 -1.90 14.98
CA ASP A 101 1.48 -2.01 16.43
C ASP A 101 2.58 -1.22 17.14
N ARG A 102 3.54 -0.64 16.39
CA ARG A 102 4.62 0.16 16.96
C ARG A 102 4.05 1.39 17.71
N PRO A 103 4.58 1.75 18.90
CA PRO A 103 4.10 2.90 19.65
C PRO A 103 4.11 4.21 18.85
N SER A 104 5.17 4.45 18.06
CA SER A 104 5.28 5.64 17.22
C SER A 104 4.20 5.69 16.13
N ILE A 105 3.82 4.54 15.57
CA ILE A 105 2.80 4.44 14.53
C ILE A 105 1.40 4.66 15.12
N LYS A 106 1.12 4.09 16.28
CA LYS A 106 -0.13 4.34 17.01
C LYS A 106 -0.29 5.81 17.39
N ALA A 107 0.80 6.46 17.84
CA ALA A 107 0.80 7.87 18.21
C ALA A 107 0.58 8.82 17.01
N SER A 108 1.00 8.40 15.80
CA SER A 108 0.84 9.19 14.57
C SER A 108 -0.30 8.69 13.68
N TRP A 109 -1.17 7.81 14.18
CA TRP A 109 -2.25 7.25 13.36
C TRP A 109 -3.27 8.36 13.02
N PRO A 110 -3.78 8.44 11.78
CA PRO A 110 -4.75 9.48 11.42
C PRO A 110 -6.01 9.38 12.31
N PRO A 111 -6.38 10.42 13.08
CA PRO A 111 -7.50 10.34 14.02
C PRO A 111 -8.83 9.97 13.34
N HIS A 112 -9.10 10.53 12.17
CA HIS A 112 -10.29 10.24 11.38
C HIS A 112 -10.35 8.78 10.86
N TRP A 113 -9.24 8.04 10.86
CA TRP A 113 -9.25 6.59 10.59
C TRP A 113 -9.59 5.77 11.83
N LEU A 114 -9.38 6.30 13.04
CA LEU A 114 -9.83 5.65 14.28
C LEU A 114 -11.35 5.81 14.45
N GLU A 115 -11.87 7.00 14.14
CA GLU A 115 -13.30 7.31 14.19
C GLU A 115 -14.09 6.52 13.15
N LYS A 116 -13.53 6.39 11.94
CA LYS A 116 -14.10 5.59 10.86
C LYS A 116 -13.05 4.57 10.44
N PRO A 117 -13.01 3.36 11.03
CA PRO A 117 -11.98 2.33 10.76
C PRO A 117 -12.13 1.63 9.40
N GLU A 118 -13.33 1.65 8.82
CA GLU A 118 -13.58 1.11 7.47
C GLU A 118 -13.44 2.21 6.41
N GLY A 119 -12.55 1.99 5.44
CA GLY A 119 -12.38 2.88 4.29
C GLY A 119 -13.27 2.48 3.11
N PRO A 120 -13.20 3.23 2.00
CA PRO A 120 -13.95 2.91 0.78
C PRO A 120 -13.37 1.68 0.05
N ASP A 121 -14.22 0.94 -0.65
CA ASP A 121 -13.92 -0.32 -1.37
C ASP A 121 -13.07 -0.15 -2.66
N MET A 122 -12.20 0.85 -2.70
CA MET A 122 -11.49 1.27 -3.92
C MET A 122 -10.54 0.22 -4.51
N LEU A 123 -9.97 -0.66 -3.67
CA LEU A 123 -9.07 -1.74 -4.10
C LEU A 123 -9.66 -3.14 -3.92
N LYS A 124 -10.93 -3.26 -3.52
CA LYS A 124 -11.59 -4.54 -3.21
C LYS A 124 -11.59 -5.56 -4.36
N ASN A 125 -11.65 -5.06 -5.59
CA ASN A 125 -11.71 -5.87 -6.82
C ASN A 125 -10.38 -5.87 -7.60
N LEU A 126 -9.25 -5.73 -6.90
CA LEU A 126 -7.91 -5.86 -7.48
C LEU A 126 -7.54 -7.34 -7.67
#